data_AF-X7F811-F1
#
_entry.id   AF-X7F811-F1
#
_cell.length_a   1.000
_cell.length_b   1.000
_cell.length_c   1.000
_cell.angle_alpha   90.00
_cell.angle_beta   90.00
_cell.angle_gamma   90.00
#
_symmetry.space_group_name_H-M   'P 1'
#
loop_
_entity.id
_entity.type
_entity.pdbx_description
1 polymer ?
#
loop_
_entity_poly.entity_id
_entity_poly.type
_entity_poly.pdbx_seq_one_letter_code
_entity_poly.pdbx_strand_id
1 'polypeptide(L)'
;MTRRRDRTLALLGRLNRLAVEDAARELGALRAEESRLVRDRDALLTQMLEDRTAPDAEGAPYRAAWMRALSAETQRLSAAAVRMRPEIDRATDRVAEAFREAKTSETLRARRRAEADQATAAAERADLDPFLTRFPDAD
;
A
#
# COMPACT_ATOMS: atom_id res chain seq x y z
N MET A 1 14.69 -27.90 17.62
CA MET A 1 14.07 -27.58 16.31
C MET A 1 13.18 -26.33 16.33
N THR A 2 12.39 -26.12 17.39
CA THR A 2 11.40 -25.03 17.55
C THR A 2 12.01 -23.62 17.42
N ARG A 3 13.09 -23.30 18.16
CA ARG A 3 13.77 -21.98 18.08
C ARG A 3 14.25 -21.58 16.68
N ARG A 4 14.70 -22.55 15.86
CA ARG A 4 15.13 -22.27 14.47
C ARG A 4 13.93 -21.89 13.60
N ARG A 5 12.82 -22.63 13.74
CA ARG A 5 11.57 -22.36 13.04
C ARG A 5 10.97 -21.01 13.44
N ASP A 6 11.00 -20.64 14.72
CA ASP A 6 10.49 -19.33 15.17
C ASP A 6 11.33 -18.18 14.65
N ARG A 7 12.66 -18.35 14.61
CA ARG A 7 13.56 -17.36 14.02
C ARG A 7 13.35 -17.20 12.51
N THR A 8 13.11 -18.30 11.80
CA THR A 8 12.75 -18.27 10.37
C THR A 8 11.42 -17.56 10.16
N LEU A 9 10.39 -17.90 10.94
CA LEU A 9 9.12 -17.19 10.88
C LEU A 9 9.34 -15.71 11.19
N ALA A 10 10.13 -15.35 12.22
CA ALA A 10 10.52 -13.99 12.61
C ALA A 10 11.23 -13.20 11.48
N LEU A 11 12.00 -13.89 10.65
CA LEU A 11 12.59 -13.31 9.44
C LEU A 11 11.54 -13.10 8.34
N LEU A 12 10.71 -14.11 8.05
CA LEU A 12 9.70 -14.04 6.99
C LEU A 12 8.75 -12.87 7.18
N GLY A 13 8.15 -12.68 8.35
CA GLY A 13 7.29 -11.52 8.57
C GLY A 13 8.00 -10.17 8.55
N ARG A 14 9.34 -10.10 8.72
CA ARG A 14 10.09 -8.85 8.45
C ARG A 14 10.23 -8.61 6.96
N LEU A 15 10.57 -9.65 6.20
CA LEU A 15 10.64 -9.59 4.73
C LEU A 15 9.28 -9.22 4.13
N ASN A 16 8.19 -9.81 4.61
CA ASN A 16 6.86 -9.51 4.09
C ASN A 16 6.43 -8.07 4.41
N ARG A 17 6.83 -7.52 5.57
CA ARG A 17 6.60 -6.09 5.87
C ARG A 17 7.35 -5.20 4.88
N LEU A 18 8.63 -5.50 4.61
CA LEU A 18 9.41 -4.76 3.60
C LEU A 18 8.78 -4.86 2.21
N ALA A 19 8.30 -6.05 1.82
CA ALA A 19 7.62 -6.25 0.54
C ALA A 19 6.35 -5.39 0.42
N VAL A 20 5.56 -5.29 1.50
CA VAL A 20 4.38 -4.41 1.54
C VAL A 20 4.79 -2.94 1.42
N GLU A 21 5.81 -2.52 2.16
CA GLU A 21 6.31 -1.13 2.13
C GLU A 21 6.84 -0.75 0.74
N ASP A 22 7.58 -1.64 0.09
CA ASP A 22 8.12 -1.43 -1.25
C ASP A 22 7.00 -1.34 -2.30
N ALA A 23 6.04 -2.26 -2.26
CA ALA A 23 4.88 -2.23 -3.15
C ALA A 23 4.02 -0.97 -2.94
N ALA A 24 3.83 -0.55 -1.68
CA ALA A 24 3.09 0.66 -1.34
C ALA A 24 3.82 1.94 -1.82
N ARG A 25 5.15 1.97 -1.72
CA ARG A 25 5.97 3.08 -2.24
C ARG A 25 5.84 3.21 -3.75
N GLU A 26 5.87 2.10 -4.47
CA GLU A 26 5.68 2.07 -5.92
C GLU A 26 4.29 2.58 -6.32
N LEU A 27 3.23 2.08 -5.67
CA LEU A 27 1.86 2.55 -5.89
C LEU A 27 1.73 4.05 -5.60
N GLY A 28 2.35 4.52 -4.51
CA GLY A 28 2.39 5.93 -4.15
C GLY A 28 3.05 6.80 -5.22
N ALA A 29 4.17 6.35 -5.79
CA ALA A 29 4.85 7.06 -6.87
C ALA A 29 3.98 7.15 -8.14
N LEU A 30 3.34 6.05 -8.54
CA LEU A 30 2.44 6.03 -9.70
C LEU A 30 1.24 6.97 -9.51
N ARG A 31 0.61 6.95 -8.33
CA ARG A 31 -0.51 7.85 -7.98
C ARG A 31 -0.09 9.32 -7.93
N ALA A 32 1.11 9.61 -7.43
CA ALA A 32 1.64 10.97 -7.39
C ALA A 32 1.84 11.52 -8.81
N GLU A 33 2.35 10.69 -9.72
CA GLU A 33 2.55 11.04 -11.12
C GLU A 33 1.22 11.20 -11.88
N GLU A 34 0.25 10.28 -11.71
CA GLU A 34 -1.11 10.45 -12.25
C GLU A 34 -1.73 11.76 -11.78
N SER A 35 -1.59 12.07 -10.49
CA SER A 35 -2.10 13.30 -9.90
C SER A 35 -1.41 14.55 -10.45
N ARG A 36 -0.10 14.47 -10.75
CA ARG A 36 0.64 15.56 -11.38
C ARG A 36 0.10 15.83 -12.78
N LEU A 37 -0.05 14.80 -13.62
CA LEU A 37 -0.59 14.93 -14.97
C LEU A 37 -2.00 15.54 -14.97
N VAL A 38 -2.84 15.14 -14.02
CA VAL A 38 -4.19 15.69 -13.85
C VAL A 38 -4.15 17.17 -13.45
N ARG A 39 -3.31 17.54 -12.48
CA ARG A 39 -3.13 18.95 -12.07
C ARG A 39 -2.62 19.82 -13.21
N ASP A 40 -1.63 19.35 -13.96
CA ASP A 40 -1.05 20.09 -15.08
C ASP A 40 -2.08 20.31 -16.19
N ARG A 41 -2.91 19.29 -16.48
CA ARG A 41 -4.03 19.41 -17.41
C ARG A 41 -5.03 20.46 -16.93
N ASP A 42 -5.43 20.39 -15.66
CA ASP A 42 -6.44 21.30 -15.11
C ASP A 42 -5.93 22.75 -15.07
N ALA A 43 -4.63 22.95 -14.80
CA ALA A 43 -4.00 24.27 -14.90
C ALA A 43 -4.07 24.83 -16.33
N LEU A 44 -3.77 24.02 -17.36
CA LEU A 44 -3.89 24.45 -18.75
C LEU A 44 -5.34 24.76 -19.17
N LEU A 45 -6.31 23.98 -18.67
CA LEU A 45 -7.72 24.25 -18.92
C LEU A 45 -8.17 25.56 -18.27
N THR A 46 -7.73 25.83 -17.04
CA THR A 46 -7.97 27.11 -16.36
C THR A 46 -7.37 28.28 -17.13
N GLN A 47 -6.10 28.17 -17.55
CA GLN A 47 -5.45 29.18 -18.37
C GLN A 47 -6.23 29.45 -19.67
N MET A 48 -6.73 28.40 -20.33
CA MET A 48 -7.55 28.54 -21.54
C MET A 48 -8.88 29.26 -21.31
N LEU A 49 -9.46 29.14 -20.11
CA LEU A 49 -10.69 29.85 -19.72
C LEU A 49 -10.43 31.31 -19.38
N GLU A 50 -9.32 31.62 -18.71
CA GLU A 50 -8.91 32.96 -18.31
C GLU A 50 -8.50 33.82 -19.54
N ASP A 51 -7.62 33.29 -20.39
CA ASP A 51 -7.10 33.96 -21.60
C ASP A 51 -8.13 34.05 -22.74
N ARG A 52 -9.34 33.53 -22.53
CA ARG A 52 -10.43 33.59 -23.52
C ARG A 52 -10.93 35.01 -23.73
N THR A 53 -10.60 35.96 -22.85
CA THR A 53 -11.29 37.25 -22.71
C THR A 53 -10.62 38.48 -23.34
N ALA A 54 -9.33 38.51 -23.72
CA ALA A 54 -8.80 39.64 -24.51
C ALA A 54 -7.39 39.39 -25.10
N PRO A 55 -7.25 39.06 -26.40
CA PRO A 55 -6.02 39.34 -27.13
C PRO A 55 -5.96 40.84 -27.45
N ASP A 56 -4.82 41.45 -27.19
CA ASP A 56 -4.38 42.67 -27.86
C ASP A 56 -4.31 42.49 -29.39
N ALA A 57 -4.33 43.59 -30.14
CA ALA A 57 -4.38 43.57 -31.61
C ALA A 57 -3.20 42.81 -32.24
N GLU A 58 -2.05 42.75 -31.54
CA GLU A 58 -0.85 42.01 -31.95
C GLU A 58 -0.94 40.49 -31.68
N GLY A 59 -1.65 40.07 -30.63
CA GLY A 59 -1.82 38.66 -30.26
C GLY A 59 -2.92 37.92 -31.03
N ALA A 60 -3.85 38.66 -31.64
CA ALA A 60 -5.01 38.09 -32.35
C ALA A 60 -4.66 37.03 -33.43
N PRO A 61 -3.60 37.18 -34.26
CA PRO A 61 -3.23 36.17 -35.27
C PRO A 61 -2.73 34.86 -34.67
N TYR A 62 -2.13 34.89 -33.48
CA TYR A 62 -1.50 33.73 -32.84
C TYR A 62 -2.47 32.92 -31.98
N ARG A 63 -3.61 33.51 -31.59
CA ARG A 63 -4.60 32.91 -30.70
C ARG A 63 -5.08 31.52 -31.14
N ALA A 64 -5.39 31.35 -32.42
CA ALA A 64 -5.89 30.07 -32.93
C ALA A 64 -4.82 28.97 -32.94
N ALA A 65 -3.54 29.32 -33.12
CA ALA A 65 -2.44 28.38 -33.01
C ALA A 65 -2.18 28.00 -31.54
N TRP A 66 -2.19 28.99 -30.66
CA TRP A 66 -2.03 28.79 -29.22
C TRP A 66 -3.14 27.92 -28.61
N MET A 67 -4.43 28.19 -28.91
CA MET A 67 -5.54 27.35 -28.42
C MET A 67 -5.45 25.90 -28.93
N ARG A 68 -5.00 25.69 -30.17
CA ARG A 68 -4.75 24.34 -30.71
C ARG A 68 -3.61 23.64 -29.97
N ALA A 69 -2.53 24.35 -29.66
CA ALA A 69 -1.41 23.81 -28.88
C ALA A 69 -1.84 23.42 -27.46
N LEU A 70 -2.58 24.28 -26.75
CA LEU A 70 -3.13 23.94 -25.44
C LEU A 70 -4.10 22.76 -25.48
N SER A 71 -4.96 22.71 -26.50
CA SER A 71 -5.90 21.59 -26.67
C SER A 71 -5.16 20.27 -26.93
N ALA A 72 -4.11 20.30 -27.75
CA ALA A 72 -3.28 19.12 -28.00
C ALA A 72 -2.55 18.67 -26.72
N GLU A 73 -2.04 19.62 -25.93
CA GLU A 73 -1.31 19.32 -24.71
C GLU A 73 -2.23 18.77 -23.60
N THR A 74 -3.41 19.35 -23.40
CA THR A 74 -4.41 18.84 -22.46
C THR A 74 -4.89 17.42 -22.83
N GLN A 75 -5.06 17.13 -24.12
CA GLN A 75 -5.34 15.78 -24.60
C GLN A 75 -4.17 14.83 -24.35
N ARG A 76 -2.93 15.27 -24.58
CA ARG A 76 -1.72 14.48 -24.34
C ARG A 76 -1.60 14.09 -22.86
N LEU A 77 -1.79 15.05 -21.95
CA LEU A 77 -1.76 14.83 -20.49
C LEU A 77 -2.89 13.90 -20.04
N SER A 78 -4.10 14.10 -20.57
CA SER A 78 -5.24 13.22 -20.28
C SER A 78 -4.98 11.78 -20.72
N ALA A 79 -4.47 11.60 -21.94
CA ALA A 79 -4.13 10.29 -22.46
C ALA A 79 -2.99 9.64 -21.66
N ALA A 80 -2.00 10.42 -21.21
CA ALA A 80 -0.94 9.93 -20.33
C ALA A 80 -1.50 9.43 -18.99
N ALA A 81 -2.35 10.21 -18.33
CA ALA A 81 -2.99 9.79 -17.07
C ALA A 81 -3.83 8.51 -17.24
N VAL A 82 -4.60 8.40 -18.34
CA VAL A 82 -5.37 7.19 -18.65
C VAL A 82 -4.47 5.97 -18.87
N ARG A 83 -3.34 6.13 -19.57
CA ARG A 83 -2.38 5.04 -19.80
C ARG A 83 -1.73 4.54 -18.51
N MET A 84 -1.67 5.35 -17.45
CA MET A 84 -1.14 4.92 -16.15
C MET A 84 -2.11 4.06 -15.35
N ARG A 85 -3.42 4.11 -15.64
CA ARG A 85 -4.44 3.39 -14.85
C ARG A 85 -4.15 1.89 -14.72
N PRO A 86 -3.83 1.16 -15.81
CA PRO A 86 -3.51 -0.26 -15.71
C PRO A 86 -2.26 -0.55 -14.88
N GLU A 87 -1.27 0.35 -14.86
CA GLU A 87 -0.07 0.18 -14.03
C GLU A 87 -0.37 0.40 -12.55
N ILE A 88 -1.21 1.39 -12.25
CA ILE A 88 -1.73 1.64 -10.90
C ILE A 88 -2.56 0.45 -10.40
N ASP A 89 -3.41 -0.13 -11.25
CA ASP A 89 -4.22 -1.30 -10.89
C ASP A 89 -3.31 -2.49 -10.58
N ARG A 90 -2.32 -2.78 -11.42
CA ARG A 90 -1.31 -3.83 -11.15
C ARG A 90 -0.49 -3.57 -9.89
N ALA A 91 -0.14 -2.32 -9.60
CA ALA A 91 0.55 -1.96 -8.37
C ALA A 91 -0.36 -2.15 -7.14
N THR A 92 -1.65 -1.85 -7.27
CA THR A 92 -2.67 -2.10 -6.24
C THR A 92 -2.78 -3.60 -5.95
N ASP A 93 -2.85 -4.43 -6.98
CA ASP A 93 -2.89 -5.89 -6.84
C ASP A 93 -1.64 -6.43 -6.13
N ARG A 94 -0.45 -5.90 -6.47
CA ARG A 94 0.81 -6.27 -5.80
C ARG A 94 0.81 -5.91 -4.32
N VAL A 95 0.31 -4.73 -3.94
CA VAL A 95 0.14 -4.35 -2.54
C VAL A 95 -0.81 -5.32 -1.83
N ALA A 96 -1.94 -5.66 -2.46
CA ALA A 96 -2.92 -6.57 -1.88
C ALA A 96 -2.36 -7.98 -1.68
N GLU A 97 -1.57 -8.50 -2.63
CA GLU A 97 -0.90 -9.80 -2.50
C GLU A 97 0.16 -9.77 -1.39
N ALA A 98 1.06 -8.79 -1.40
CA ALA A 98 2.08 -8.65 -0.36
C ALA A 98 1.46 -8.56 1.05
N PHE A 99 0.33 -7.87 1.17
CA PHE A 99 -0.41 -7.78 2.43
C PHE A 99 -1.02 -9.12 2.85
N ARG A 100 -1.60 -9.89 1.91
CA ARG A 100 -2.11 -11.24 2.18
C ARG A 100 -1.00 -12.18 2.66
N GLU A 101 0.17 -12.15 2.02
CA GLU A 101 1.33 -12.93 2.43
C GLU A 101 1.86 -12.52 3.81
N ALA A 102 1.90 -11.21 4.10
CA ALA A 102 2.26 -10.68 5.41
C ALA A 102 1.29 -11.18 6.50
N LYS A 103 -0.02 -11.10 6.24
CA LYS A 103 -1.05 -11.54 7.19
C LYS A 103 -1.03 -13.04 7.44
N THR A 104 -0.72 -13.83 6.40
CA THR A 104 -0.56 -15.29 6.52
C THR A 104 0.59 -15.61 7.48
N SER A 105 1.74 -14.98 7.28
CA SER A 105 2.91 -15.17 8.16
C SER A 105 2.66 -14.71 9.59
N GLU A 106 1.93 -13.60 9.78
CA GLU A 106 1.54 -13.09 11.08
C GLU A 106 0.61 -14.07 11.82
N THR A 107 -0.42 -14.56 11.13
CA THR A 107 -1.38 -15.53 11.68
C THR A 107 -0.69 -16.82 12.12
N LEU A 108 0.24 -17.35 11.31
CA LEU A 108 1.00 -18.54 11.66
C LEU A 108 1.87 -18.35 12.91
N ARG A 109 2.49 -17.18 13.07
CA ARG A 109 3.24 -16.84 14.29
C ARG A 109 2.34 -16.73 15.50
N ALA A 110 1.19 -16.07 15.36
CA ALA A 110 0.24 -15.89 16.47
C ALA A 110 -0.28 -17.25 16.96
N ARG A 111 -0.65 -18.15 16.04
CA ARG A 111 -1.06 -19.51 16.37
C ARG A 111 0.03 -20.28 17.13
N ARG A 112 1.28 -20.22 16.65
CA ARG A 112 2.39 -20.89 17.34
C ARG A 112 2.66 -20.36 18.73
N ARG A 113 2.53 -19.03 18.91
CA ARG A 113 2.67 -18.43 20.23
C ARG A 113 1.59 -18.95 21.18
N ALA A 114 0.33 -19.00 20.73
CA ALA A 114 -0.75 -19.57 21.51
C ALA A 114 -0.52 -21.05 21.85
N GLU A 115 -0.04 -21.87 20.91
CA GLU A 115 0.32 -23.27 21.16
C GLU A 115 1.45 -23.41 22.20
N ALA A 116 2.46 -22.54 22.16
CA ALA A 116 3.56 -22.53 23.13
C ALA A 116 3.10 -22.07 24.52
N ASP A 117 2.23 -21.05 24.59
CA ASP A 117 1.67 -20.54 25.83
C ASP A 117 0.78 -21.61 26.49
N GLN A 118 -0.04 -22.32 25.71
CA GLN A 118 -0.83 -23.45 26.18
C GLN A 118 0.03 -24.60 26.69
N ALA A 119 1.10 -24.96 25.98
CA ALA A 119 2.02 -26.01 26.41
C ALA A 119 2.74 -25.64 27.72
N THR A 120 3.10 -24.37 27.87
CA THR A 120 3.74 -23.85 29.10
C THR A 120 2.75 -23.90 30.27
N ALA A 121 1.52 -23.41 30.09
CA ALA A 121 0.48 -23.47 31.11
C ALA A 121 0.11 -24.92 31.49
N ALA A 122 0.08 -25.84 30.53
CA ALA A 122 -0.14 -27.26 30.81
C ALA A 122 1.00 -27.89 31.62
N ALA A 123 2.25 -27.54 31.31
CA ALA A 123 3.42 -27.99 32.07
C ALA A 123 3.42 -27.43 33.50
N GLU A 124 3.17 -26.13 33.67
CA GLU A 124 3.05 -25.50 35.00
C GLU A 124 1.94 -26.15 35.82
N ARG A 125 0.80 -26.46 35.20
CA ARG A 125 -0.32 -27.13 35.87
C ARG A 125 0.02 -28.57 36.25
N ALA A 126 0.72 -29.31 35.38
CA ALA A 126 1.19 -30.66 35.66
C ALA A 126 2.24 -30.69 36.79
N ASP A 127 3.08 -29.66 36.91
CA ASP A 127 4.05 -29.53 38.00
C ASP A 127 3.37 -29.20 39.34
N LEU A 128 2.25 -28.48 39.31
CA LEU A 128 1.45 -28.12 40.51
C LEU A 128 0.47 -29.23 40.94
N ASP A 129 0.05 -30.10 40.02
CA ASP A 129 -0.94 -31.17 40.25
C ASP A 129 -0.57 -32.10 41.44
N PRO A 130 0.70 -32.52 41.64
CA PRO A 130 1.11 -33.32 42.80
C PRO A 130 1.00 -32.58 44.14
N PHE A 131 1.01 -31.25 44.13
CA PHE A 131 0.85 -30.43 45.34
C PHE A 131 -0.63 -30.14 45.62
N LEU A 132 -1.45 -29.97 44.57
CA LEU A 132 -2.89 -29.77 44.68
C LEU A 132 -3.64 -31.04 45.10
N THR A 133 -3.15 -32.23 44.72
CA THR A 133 -3.74 -33.52 45.12
C THR A 133 -3.33 -34.00 46.51
N ARG A 134 -2.32 -33.38 47.15
CA ARG A 134 -1.79 -33.78 48.47
C ARG A 134 -2.45 -33.06 49.66
N PHE A 135 -3.22 -32.02 49.40
CA PHE A 135 -4.06 -31.33 50.39
C PHE A 135 -5.50 -31.33 49.89
N PRO A 136 -6.25 -32.44 50.05
CA PRO A 136 -7.71 -32.33 49.99
C PRO A 136 -8.13 -31.38 51.11
N ASP A 137 -9.03 -30.45 50.80
CA ASP A 137 -9.53 -29.41 51.69
C ASP A 137 -9.72 -29.96 53.11
N ALA A 138 -9.00 -29.35 54.07
CA ALA A 138 -9.28 -29.54 55.47
C ALA A 138 -10.57 -28.77 55.77
N ASP A 139 -11.68 -29.51 55.89
CA ASP A 139 -12.95 -29.05 56.45
C ASP A 139 -12.76 -28.37 57.83
#